data_AF-A0A6G7T7R7-F1
#
_entry.id   AF-A0A6G7T7R7-F1
#
_cell.length_a   1.000
_cell.length_b   1.000
_cell.length_c   1.000
_cell.angle_alpha   90.00
_cell.angle_beta   90.00
_cell.angle_gamma   90.00
#
_symmetry.space_group_name_H-M   'P 1'
#
loop_
_entity.id
_entity.type
_entity.pdbx_description
1 polymer ?
#
loop_
_entity_poly.entity_id
_entity_poly.type
_entity_poly.pdbx_seq_one_letter_code
_entity_poly.pdbx_strand_id
1 'polypeptide(L)'
;MLAAMPPSPSIRPQGAEPPIRDRGDACPGALRLHSAADGHLARVRLPAGDLTVRQAEALADAADRLGDGHLSLTSRGNAELRGLPDGCGDRLAVLLRDAGLLPSERHERVRNILASPLAGLDRHTPSDVRLWARELDGLLCASESATALSGRFLFVLDDGRGDVAALGGDVSLVAERGGVGAPMGDGELSGAGDQPGYGGLPGAGDLPGAGDLPGAGDLPRYGCPAGSGGTALLRVGDDPAALRIAGPDAPRAALTAAEAFLTAAEASGSGAWRVRELPVGHGLTARAVAERLRAAGIGCAEVAGAVAAGAAGAGTAHVGGSADVTGTTDVTGTADVTGTADVTGTADATGAPTPASAPYAESIPDAASVPFTPSVPYAGSVPPPASVPYADSSAPGVIEGTDGARALSVLAPLGRLSVAQWRLLTSVAAEDGAGALRLTPWRGVVIPGLSADTAVPRLRELSTAGLITDPDSPWHRIGACTGRPGCAKSRTDVRADASAAVTAGTPVPGEPGQQPALRRLPVYWSGCERRCGHPHGAWVDVLATPEGYRVSVVQPQSTPAPHPAPAAPSAAPCPTTS
;
A
#
# COMPACT_ATOMS: atom_id res chain seq x y z
N MET A 1 -27.52 12.75 -49.19
CA MET A 1 -28.34 11.75 -48.48
C MET A 1 -27.77 11.60 -47.08
N LEU A 2 -28.65 11.62 -46.08
CA LEU A 2 -28.36 11.82 -44.66
C LEU A 2 -27.45 10.75 -44.03
N ALA A 3 -26.60 11.20 -43.12
CA ALA A 3 -25.70 10.42 -42.29
C ALA A 3 -26.48 9.57 -41.25
N ALA A 4 -26.05 8.32 -41.04
CA ALA A 4 -26.50 7.49 -39.93
C ALA A 4 -25.56 7.69 -38.73
N MET A 5 -26.11 8.17 -37.62
CA MET A 5 -25.40 8.34 -36.35
C MET A 5 -24.97 6.99 -35.74
N PRO A 6 -23.82 6.90 -35.08
CA PRO A 6 -23.47 5.76 -34.23
C PRO A 6 -24.36 5.76 -32.96
N PRO A 7 -24.69 4.59 -32.38
CA PRO A 7 -25.51 4.51 -31.18
C PRO A 7 -24.82 5.19 -30.00
N SER A 8 -25.57 6.01 -29.26
CA SER A 8 -25.14 6.65 -28.03
C SER A 8 -24.66 5.60 -27.00
N PRO A 9 -23.64 5.91 -26.18
CA PRO A 9 -23.19 5.02 -25.12
C PRO A 9 -24.32 4.80 -24.11
N SER A 10 -24.66 3.54 -23.85
CA SER A 10 -25.67 3.16 -22.86
C SER A 10 -25.24 3.66 -21.48
N ILE A 11 -26.00 4.63 -20.95
CA ILE A 11 -25.95 5.04 -19.54
C ILE A 11 -26.30 3.81 -18.69
N ARG A 12 -25.43 3.41 -17.75
CA ARG A 12 -25.79 2.40 -16.75
C ARG A 12 -27.03 2.87 -15.99
N PRO A 13 -28.08 2.05 -15.83
CA PRO A 13 -29.15 2.39 -14.91
C PRO A 13 -28.56 2.54 -13.50
N GLN A 14 -28.70 3.73 -12.92
CA GLN A 14 -28.49 3.92 -11.48
C GLN A 14 -29.51 3.04 -10.75
N GLY A 15 -29.05 2.12 -9.91
CA GLY A 15 -29.92 1.27 -9.09
C GLY A 15 -29.89 -0.24 -9.38
N ALA A 16 -29.03 -0.74 -10.25
CA ALA A 16 -28.85 -2.19 -10.38
C ALA A 16 -28.12 -2.76 -9.15
N GLU A 17 -28.87 -3.48 -8.32
CA GLU A 17 -28.37 -4.27 -7.18
C GLU A 17 -27.19 -5.16 -7.64
N PRO A 18 -26.06 -5.19 -6.91
CA PRO A 18 -24.89 -5.93 -7.35
C PRO A 18 -25.27 -7.41 -7.51
N PRO A 19 -24.96 -8.03 -8.67
CA PRO A 19 -25.33 -9.43 -8.89
C PRO A 19 -24.66 -10.30 -7.82
N ILE A 20 -25.48 -11.01 -7.04
CA ILE A 20 -25.04 -12.04 -6.11
C ILE A 20 -24.25 -13.06 -6.92
N ARG A 21 -22.93 -13.09 -6.70
CA ARG A 21 -22.02 -13.98 -7.44
C ARG A 21 -22.08 -15.37 -6.82
N ASP A 22 -22.31 -16.37 -7.66
CA ASP A 22 -22.33 -17.77 -7.26
C ASP A 22 -21.01 -18.19 -6.58
N ARG A 23 -21.13 -19.03 -5.54
CA ARG A 23 -20.17 -19.26 -4.44
C ARG A 23 -19.00 -20.16 -4.86
N GLY A 24 -18.14 -19.63 -5.73
CA GLY A 24 -16.77 -20.07 -5.88
C GLY A 24 -15.88 -18.86 -6.05
N ASP A 25 -15.16 -18.45 -5.00
CA ASP A 25 -14.10 -17.45 -5.13
C ASP A 25 -13.13 -17.89 -6.23
N ALA A 26 -13.09 -17.13 -7.32
CA ALA A 26 -12.31 -17.41 -8.52
C ALA A 26 -10.83 -17.05 -8.33
N CYS A 27 -10.42 -16.58 -7.14
CA CYS A 27 -9.03 -16.23 -6.89
C CYS A 27 -8.15 -17.48 -6.76
N PRO A 28 -7.12 -17.65 -7.63
CA PRO A 28 -6.22 -18.81 -7.63
C PRO A 28 -5.49 -18.95 -6.31
N GLY A 29 -5.49 -20.14 -5.73
CA GLY A 29 -4.69 -20.53 -4.58
C GLY A 29 -3.75 -21.68 -4.89
N ALA A 30 -3.01 -22.14 -3.89
CA ALA A 30 -2.11 -23.29 -4.03
C ALA A 30 -2.87 -24.63 -4.16
N LEU A 31 -4.04 -24.72 -3.50
CA LEU A 31 -4.91 -25.90 -3.53
C LEU A 31 -6.02 -25.80 -4.59
N ARG A 32 -6.35 -24.59 -5.00
CA ARG A 32 -7.36 -24.32 -6.03
C ARG A 32 -6.76 -23.48 -7.15
N LEU A 33 -6.21 -24.19 -8.14
CA LEU A 33 -5.62 -23.56 -9.30
C LEU A 33 -6.68 -22.84 -10.15
N HIS A 34 -6.29 -21.73 -10.77
CA HIS A 34 -7.13 -21.05 -11.76
C HIS A 34 -6.72 -21.47 -13.16
N SER A 35 -7.68 -21.72 -14.05
CA SER A 35 -7.40 -21.96 -15.47
C SER A 35 -7.07 -20.63 -16.16
N ALA A 36 -5.87 -20.54 -16.72
CA ALA A 36 -5.41 -19.43 -17.56
C ALA A 36 -5.11 -19.93 -18.99
N ALA A 37 -4.76 -19.01 -19.89
CA ALA A 37 -4.56 -19.36 -21.30
C ALA A 37 -3.24 -20.08 -21.57
N ASP A 38 -2.27 -19.93 -20.68
CA ASP A 38 -0.96 -20.58 -20.69
C ASP A 38 -0.93 -21.88 -19.85
N GLY A 39 -2.05 -22.29 -19.26
CA GLY A 39 -2.14 -23.39 -18.31
C GLY A 39 -2.74 -22.93 -16.99
N HIS A 40 -2.54 -23.69 -15.93
CA HIS A 40 -3.00 -23.32 -14.60
C HIS A 40 -2.12 -22.24 -13.95
N LEU A 41 -2.72 -21.49 -13.03
CA LEU A 41 -2.12 -20.43 -12.24
C LEU A 41 -2.33 -20.73 -10.75
N ALA A 42 -1.25 -20.67 -9.98
CA ALA A 42 -1.28 -20.73 -8.52
C ALA A 42 -0.76 -19.42 -7.92
N ARG A 43 -1.36 -19.01 -6.80
CA ARG A 43 -0.79 -17.98 -5.92
C ARG A 43 -0.42 -18.60 -4.59
N VAL A 44 0.72 -18.21 -4.08
CA VAL A 44 1.21 -18.69 -2.79
C VAL A 44 0.74 -17.80 -1.65
N ARG A 45 0.74 -18.34 -0.43
CA ARG A 45 0.50 -17.56 0.79
C ARG A 45 1.83 -17.01 1.27
N LEU A 46 2.01 -15.70 1.17
CA LEU A 46 3.21 -14.99 1.59
C LEU A 46 2.83 -13.79 2.46
N PRO A 47 2.57 -14.01 3.76
CA PRO A 47 2.26 -12.94 4.70
C PRO A 47 3.39 -11.91 4.71
N ALA A 48 3.04 -10.64 4.55
CA ALA A 48 3.97 -9.52 4.43
C ALA A 48 4.97 -9.60 3.25
N GLY A 49 4.87 -10.60 2.38
CA GLY A 49 5.86 -10.89 1.35
C GLY A 49 7.18 -11.46 1.89
N ASP A 50 7.23 -11.89 3.15
CA ASP A 50 8.44 -12.45 3.78
C ASP A 50 8.72 -13.88 3.25
N LEU A 51 9.98 -14.14 2.91
CA LEU A 51 10.48 -15.43 2.46
C LEU A 51 11.80 -15.77 3.16
N THR A 52 11.93 -17.00 3.65
CA THR A 52 13.23 -17.60 3.95
C THR A 52 13.93 -18.04 2.67
N VAL A 53 15.24 -18.22 2.70
CA VAL A 53 16.01 -18.85 1.60
C VAL A 53 15.42 -20.21 1.20
N ARG A 54 15.06 -21.05 2.17
CA ARG A 54 14.45 -22.37 1.92
C ARG A 54 13.14 -22.25 1.14
N GLN A 55 12.27 -21.32 1.53
CA GLN A 55 11.01 -21.08 0.84
C GLN A 55 11.23 -20.53 -0.58
N ALA A 56 12.21 -19.64 -0.74
CA ALA A 56 12.56 -19.11 -2.04
C ALA A 56 13.11 -20.21 -2.97
N GLU A 57 13.98 -21.10 -2.50
CA GLU A 57 14.44 -22.26 -3.30
C GLU A 57 13.28 -23.18 -3.70
N ALA A 58 12.35 -23.47 -2.77
CA ALA A 58 11.18 -24.30 -3.08
C ALA A 58 10.28 -23.67 -4.16
N LEU A 59 10.16 -22.34 -4.16
CA LEU A 59 9.45 -21.59 -5.20
C LEU A 59 10.18 -21.65 -6.55
N ALA A 60 11.51 -21.59 -6.54
CA ALA A 60 12.34 -21.77 -7.73
C ALA A 60 12.11 -23.16 -8.35
N ASP A 61 12.18 -24.20 -7.52
CA ASP A 61 11.97 -25.58 -7.93
C ASP A 61 10.55 -25.84 -8.44
N ALA A 62 9.53 -25.22 -7.82
CA ALA A 62 8.16 -25.30 -8.31
C ALA A 62 8.01 -24.65 -9.69
N ALA A 63 8.60 -23.46 -9.90
CA ALA A 63 8.58 -22.78 -11.19
C ALA A 63 9.33 -23.56 -12.29
N ASP A 64 10.48 -24.14 -11.95
CA ASP A 64 11.34 -24.90 -12.87
C ASP A 64 10.73 -26.25 -13.25
N ARG A 65 10.19 -26.99 -12.27
CA ARG A 65 9.72 -28.37 -12.46
C ARG A 65 8.26 -28.48 -12.88
N LEU A 66 7.43 -27.52 -12.49
CA LEU A 66 5.97 -27.57 -12.69
C LEU A 66 5.44 -26.40 -13.52
N GLY A 67 6.09 -25.24 -13.50
CA GLY A 67 5.62 -24.04 -14.16
C GLY A 67 6.28 -23.77 -15.51
N ASP A 68 6.22 -22.51 -15.93
CA ASP A 68 6.82 -21.97 -17.15
C ASP A 68 8.27 -21.50 -16.98
N GLY A 69 8.96 -21.93 -15.92
CA GLY A 69 10.33 -21.51 -15.59
C GLY A 69 10.44 -20.05 -15.09
N HIS A 70 9.32 -19.42 -14.73
CA HIS A 70 9.29 -18.05 -14.22
C HIS A 70 8.43 -17.90 -12.97
N LEU A 71 8.77 -16.88 -12.16
CA LEU A 71 7.94 -16.38 -11.08
C LEU A 71 7.39 -15.00 -11.44
N SER A 72 6.08 -14.80 -11.26
CA SER A 72 5.45 -13.49 -11.43
C SER A 72 5.24 -12.82 -10.09
N LEU A 73 5.83 -11.64 -9.88
CA LEU A 73 5.58 -10.80 -8.72
C LEU A 73 4.32 -9.96 -8.93
N THR A 74 3.53 -9.83 -7.87
CA THR A 74 2.22 -9.16 -7.90
C THR A 74 2.29 -7.76 -7.30
N SER A 75 1.28 -6.95 -7.58
CA SER A 75 1.14 -5.62 -6.97
C SER A 75 0.76 -5.62 -5.48
N ARG A 76 0.79 -6.80 -4.83
CA ARG A 76 0.43 -7.00 -3.43
C ARG A 76 1.55 -7.67 -2.63
N GLY A 77 2.79 -7.61 -3.11
CA GLY A 77 3.94 -8.20 -2.41
C GLY A 77 3.85 -9.73 -2.30
N ASN A 78 3.38 -10.38 -3.35
CA ASN A 78 3.19 -11.83 -3.40
C ASN A 78 3.66 -12.40 -4.76
N ALA A 79 3.84 -13.71 -4.87
CA ALA A 79 4.30 -14.42 -6.06
C ALA A 79 3.20 -15.30 -6.68
N GLU A 80 3.28 -15.49 -7.99
CA GLU A 80 2.44 -16.41 -8.76
C GLU A 80 3.29 -17.36 -9.60
N LEU A 81 2.84 -18.60 -9.68
CA LEU A 81 3.34 -19.64 -10.59
C LEU A 81 2.35 -19.80 -11.74
N ARG A 82 2.86 -19.82 -12.98
CA ARG A 82 2.08 -19.90 -14.22
C ARG A 82 2.54 -21.05 -15.08
N GLY A 83 1.73 -21.39 -16.08
CA GLY A 83 2.02 -22.49 -17.00
C GLY A 83 1.93 -23.87 -16.34
N LEU A 84 1.20 -23.98 -15.23
CA LEU A 84 1.07 -25.23 -14.50
C LEU A 84 0.24 -26.24 -15.31
N PRO A 85 0.70 -27.48 -15.53
CA PRO A 85 -0.06 -28.46 -16.30
C PRO A 85 -1.24 -29.03 -15.51
N ASP A 86 -2.20 -29.61 -16.21
CA ASP A 86 -3.33 -30.31 -15.60
C ASP A 86 -2.86 -31.41 -14.64
N GLY A 87 -3.52 -31.54 -13.49
CA GLY A 87 -3.20 -32.57 -12.49
C GLY A 87 -1.94 -32.32 -11.65
N CYS A 88 -1.24 -31.18 -11.81
CA CYS A 88 -0.04 -30.89 -11.00
C CYS A 88 -0.34 -30.35 -9.60
N GLY A 89 -1.62 -30.09 -9.28
CA GLY A 89 -2.05 -29.43 -8.04
C GLY A 89 -1.52 -30.12 -6.78
N ASP A 90 -1.64 -31.45 -6.68
CA ASP A 90 -1.18 -32.20 -5.50
C ASP A 90 0.33 -32.12 -5.33
N ARG A 91 1.09 -32.20 -6.43
CA ARG A 91 2.55 -32.08 -6.40
C ARG A 91 2.98 -30.68 -5.96
N LEU A 92 2.30 -29.65 -6.45
CA LEU A 92 2.55 -28.27 -6.02
C LEU A 92 2.21 -28.09 -4.54
N ALA A 93 1.07 -28.62 -4.09
CA ALA A 93 0.63 -28.54 -2.71
C ALA A 93 1.63 -29.19 -1.75
N VAL A 94 2.18 -30.36 -2.10
CA VAL A 94 3.25 -31.02 -1.33
C VAL A 94 4.49 -30.15 -1.23
N LEU A 95 5.02 -29.65 -2.36
CA LEU A 95 6.21 -28.79 -2.36
C LEU A 95 6.03 -27.54 -1.49
N LEU A 96 4.87 -26.89 -1.59
CA LEU A 96 4.58 -25.68 -0.82
C LEU A 96 4.34 -26.00 0.67
N ARG A 97 3.69 -27.12 1.00
CA ARG A 97 3.48 -27.55 2.39
C ARG A 97 4.81 -27.88 3.06
N ASP A 98 5.67 -28.64 2.39
CA ASP A 98 6.97 -29.03 2.91
C ASP A 98 7.85 -27.80 3.17
N ALA A 99 7.76 -26.79 2.32
CA ALA A 99 8.47 -25.51 2.48
C ALA A 99 7.83 -24.55 3.51
N GLY A 100 6.66 -24.88 4.07
CA GLY A 100 5.93 -23.99 4.99
C GLY A 100 5.19 -22.83 4.31
N LEU A 101 5.00 -22.88 2.99
CA LEU A 101 4.23 -21.91 2.18
C LEU A 101 2.73 -22.25 2.09
N LEU A 102 2.33 -23.36 2.71
CA LEU A 102 0.95 -23.77 2.90
C LEU A 102 0.73 -24.21 4.37
N PRO A 103 0.84 -23.27 5.34
CA PRO A 103 0.75 -23.59 6.77
C PRO A 103 -0.66 -24.02 7.21
N SER A 104 -1.69 -23.62 6.47
CA SER A 104 -3.07 -24.03 6.72
C SER A 104 -3.84 -24.16 5.41
N GLU A 105 -4.34 -25.36 5.13
CA GLU A 105 -5.17 -25.62 3.95
C GLU A 105 -6.48 -24.83 3.98
N ARG A 106 -7.07 -24.71 5.19
CA ARG A 106 -8.33 -23.98 5.40
C ARG A 106 -8.19 -22.47 5.19
N HIS A 107 -7.01 -21.91 5.43
CA HIS A 107 -6.74 -20.48 5.37
C HIS A 107 -5.84 -20.07 4.19
N GLU A 108 -5.55 -20.95 3.24
CA GLU A 108 -4.69 -20.65 2.08
C GLU A 108 -5.22 -19.44 1.27
N ARG A 109 -6.54 -19.22 1.34
CA ARG A 109 -7.23 -18.10 0.68
C ARG A 109 -6.99 -16.76 1.35
N VAL A 110 -6.66 -16.70 2.64
CA VAL A 110 -6.50 -15.45 3.41
C VAL A 110 -5.10 -14.84 3.21
N ARG A 111 -4.64 -14.76 1.97
CA ARG A 111 -3.20 -14.61 1.63
C ARG A 111 -2.70 -13.18 1.46
N ASN A 112 -3.56 -12.16 1.43
CA ASN A 112 -3.13 -10.78 1.20
C ASN A 112 -2.94 -10.03 2.52
N ILE A 113 -1.82 -10.28 3.19
CA ILE A 113 -1.31 -9.41 4.25
C ILE A 113 -0.13 -8.67 3.64
N LEU A 114 -0.29 -7.38 3.37
CA LEU A 114 0.75 -6.53 2.81
C LEU A 114 1.33 -5.65 3.92
N ALA A 115 2.65 -5.63 4.07
CA ALA A 115 3.34 -4.73 4.99
C ALA A 115 4.39 -3.89 4.27
N SER A 116 4.69 -2.68 4.77
CA SER A 116 5.74 -1.79 4.23
C SER A 116 7.07 -2.55 4.04
N PRO A 117 7.56 -2.75 2.80
CA PRO A 117 8.76 -3.54 2.48
C PRO A 117 10.01 -3.16 3.29
N LEU A 118 10.16 -1.87 3.53
CA LEU A 118 11.36 -1.28 4.12
C LEU A 118 11.30 -1.15 5.65
N ALA A 119 10.18 -1.54 6.26
CA ALA A 119 10.00 -1.45 7.70
C ALA A 119 11.14 -2.12 8.47
N GLY A 120 11.79 -1.35 9.34
CA GLY A 120 12.92 -1.77 10.16
C GLY A 120 14.22 -2.03 9.41
N LEU A 121 14.33 -1.63 8.13
CA LEU A 121 15.56 -1.81 7.33
C LEU A 121 16.35 -0.53 7.12
N ASP A 122 15.78 0.61 7.48
CA ASP A 122 16.43 1.90 7.34
C ASP A 122 16.39 2.68 8.64
N ARG A 123 17.13 3.79 8.64
CA ARG A 123 17.29 4.66 9.81
C ARG A 123 16.03 5.35 10.31
N HIS A 124 14.89 5.25 9.62
CA HIS A 124 13.72 6.08 9.93
C HIS A 124 12.48 5.28 10.35
N THR A 125 12.48 3.94 10.34
CA THR A 125 11.24 3.17 10.59
C THR A 125 11.32 2.17 11.73
N PRO A 126 10.33 2.16 12.64
CA PRO A 126 10.14 1.07 13.60
C PRO A 126 9.90 -0.27 12.89
N SER A 127 10.29 -1.37 13.54
CA SER A 127 10.15 -2.73 13.00
C SER A 127 8.76 -3.36 13.20
N ASP A 128 7.91 -2.73 14.00
CA ASP A 128 6.75 -3.35 14.63
C ASP A 128 5.73 -3.91 13.62
N VAL A 129 5.56 -3.29 12.45
CA VAL A 129 4.59 -3.76 11.44
C VAL A 129 4.93 -5.14 10.88
N ARG A 130 6.20 -5.54 10.87
CA ARG A 130 6.61 -6.89 10.45
C ARG A 130 6.24 -7.93 11.50
N LEU A 131 6.37 -7.56 12.79
CA LEU A 131 5.93 -8.40 13.90
C LEU A 131 4.40 -8.51 13.92
N TRP A 132 3.70 -7.39 13.75
CA TRP A 132 2.23 -7.37 13.66
C TRP A 132 1.71 -8.23 12.51
N ALA A 133 2.37 -8.23 11.34
CA ALA A 133 1.96 -9.06 10.22
C ALA A 133 2.06 -10.56 10.54
N ARG A 134 3.14 -10.98 11.23
CA ARG A 134 3.34 -12.38 11.66
C ARG A 134 2.33 -12.79 12.72
N GLU A 135 2.08 -11.93 13.69
CA GLU A 135 1.08 -12.19 14.73
C GLU A 135 -0.33 -12.26 14.14
N LEU A 136 -0.70 -11.32 13.26
CA LEU A 136 -1.96 -11.33 12.54
C LEU A 136 -2.12 -12.60 11.71
N ASP A 137 -1.07 -13.06 11.03
CA ASP A 137 -1.11 -14.31 10.27
C ASP A 137 -1.43 -15.53 11.15
N GLY A 138 -0.79 -15.62 12.31
CA GLY A 138 -1.06 -16.65 13.31
C GLY A 138 -2.49 -16.59 13.84
N LEU A 139 -2.97 -15.40 14.19
CA LEU A 139 -4.35 -15.17 14.64
C LEU A 139 -5.39 -15.55 13.57
N LEU A 140 -5.14 -15.20 12.31
CA LEU A 140 -6.00 -15.59 11.18
C LEU A 140 -6.04 -17.10 10.99
N CYS A 141 -4.90 -17.79 11.09
CA CYS A 141 -4.86 -19.25 10.98
C CYS A 141 -5.55 -19.97 12.15
N ALA A 142 -5.67 -19.31 13.31
CA ALA A 142 -6.36 -19.83 14.48
C ALA A 142 -7.87 -19.53 14.50
N SER A 143 -8.36 -18.58 13.70
CA SER A 143 -9.78 -18.19 13.68
C SER A 143 -10.59 -19.01 12.69
N GLU A 144 -11.55 -19.79 13.17
CA GLU A 144 -12.47 -20.56 12.31
C GLU A 144 -13.29 -19.62 11.40
N SER A 145 -13.71 -18.46 11.90
CA SER A 145 -14.51 -17.50 11.14
C SER A 145 -13.72 -16.91 9.96
N ALA A 146 -12.41 -16.68 10.15
CA ALA A 146 -11.53 -16.11 9.14
C ALA A 146 -11.41 -16.98 7.87
N THR A 147 -11.73 -18.28 7.94
CA THR A 147 -11.80 -19.17 6.76
C THR A 147 -12.77 -18.68 5.68
N ALA A 148 -13.77 -17.88 6.07
CA ALA A 148 -14.76 -17.31 5.16
C ALA A 148 -14.22 -16.11 4.35
N LEU A 149 -13.07 -15.54 4.73
CA LEU A 149 -12.48 -14.42 4.01
C LEU A 149 -12.07 -14.83 2.58
N SER A 150 -12.43 -13.98 1.62
CA SER A 150 -12.04 -14.17 0.22
C SER A 150 -10.54 -13.86 0.03
N GLY A 151 -9.93 -14.52 -0.97
CA GLY A 151 -8.59 -14.15 -1.45
C GLY A 151 -8.52 -12.78 -2.12
N ARG A 152 -9.61 -12.00 -2.14
CA ARG A 152 -9.62 -10.58 -2.49
C ARG A 152 -9.48 -9.66 -1.28
N PHE A 153 -9.84 -10.10 -0.08
CA PHE A 153 -9.70 -9.31 1.15
C PHE A 153 -8.22 -8.98 1.38
N LEU A 154 -7.91 -7.74 1.74
CA LEU A 154 -6.56 -7.20 1.82
C LEU A 154 -6.35 -6.51 3.17
N PHE A 155 -5.37 -7.01 3.93
CA PHE A 155 -4.80 -6.32 5.07
C PHE A 155 -3.60 -5.48 4.63
N VAL A 156 -3.50 -4.24 5.10
CA VAL A 156 -2.38 -3.33 4.83
C VAL A 156 -1.76 -2.87 6.14
N LEU A 157 -0.46 -3.08 6.32
CA LEU A 157 0.29 -2.71 7.52
C LEU A 157 1.39 -1.73 7.11
N ASP A 158 1.17 -0.46 7.37
CA ASP A 158 2.06 0.64 6.98
C ASP A 158 2.90 1.10 8.18
N ASP A 159 4.21 1.27 8.00
CA ASP A 159 5.14 1.70 9.06
C ASP A 159 5.06 3.20 9.40
N GLY A 160 4.10 3.92 8.84
CA GLY A 160 3.85 5.35 9.04
C GLY A 160 4.36 6.23 7.90
N ARG A 161 4.97 5.63 6.87
CA ARG A 161 5.45 6.34 5.67
C ARG A 161 4.40 6.59 4.61
N GLY A 162 3.32 5.81 4.64
CA GLY A 162 2.27 5.87 3.64
C GLY A 162 2.64 5.18 2.31
N ASP A 163 3.69 4.36 2.28
CA ASP A 163 4.13 3.69 1.05
C ASP A 163 3.18 2.57 0.58
N VAL A 164 2.46 1.96 1.53
CA VAL A 164 1.46 0.94 1.25
C VAL A 164 0.06 1.36 1.66
N ALA A 165 -0.10 2.36 2.53
CA ALA A 165 -1.40 2.87 2.96
C ALA A 165 -2.31 3.28 1.79
N ALA A 166 -1.74 3.88 0.73
CA ALA A 166 -2.46 4.31 -0.47
C ALA A 166 -3.03 3.16 -1.33
N LEU A 167 -2.67 1.91 -1.05
CA LEU A 167 -3.12 0.74 -1.81
C LEU A 167 -4.56 0.30 -1.45
N GLY A 168 -5.16 0.89 -0.40
CA GLY A 168 -6.58 0.73 -0.08
C GLY A 168 -6.90 -0.67 0.46
N GLY A 169 -6.39 -0.97 1.66
CA GLY A 169 -6.75 -2.17 2.42
C GLY A 169 -8.22 -2.20 2.83
N ASP A 170 -8.79 -3.40 2.99
CA ASP A 170 -10.08 -3.54 3.66
C ASP A 170 -9.94 -3.28 5.16
N VAL A 171 -8.81 -3.67 5.72
CA VAL A 171 -8.35 -3.34 7.07
C VAL A 171 -6.92 -2.85 6.95
N SER A 172 -6.64 -1.66 7.48
CA SER A 172 -5.30 -1.09 7.47
C SER A 172 -4.84 -0.73 8.87
N LEU A 173 -3.60 -1.06 9.21
CA LEU A 173 -2.90 -0.61 10.40
C LEU A 173 -1.78 0.33 9.97
N VAL A 174 -1.75 1.54 10.50
CA VAL A 174 -0.66 2.50 10.25
C VAL A 174 0.05 2.75 11.57
N ALA A 175 1.33 2.39 11.66
CA ALA A 175 2.13 2.66 12.83
C ALA A 175 2.29 4.17 13.02
N GLU A 176 2.02 4.65 14.23
CA GLU A 176 2.30 6.03 14.59
C GLU A 176 3.66 6.08 15.27
N ARG A 177 4.50 7.03 14.84
CA ARG A 177 5.72 7.32 15.58
C ARG A 177 5.31 7.89 16.94
N GLY A 178 5.75 7.22 18.01
CA GLY A 178 5.56 7.72 19.36
C GLY A 178 6.12 9.14 19.47
N GLY A 179 5.24 10.14 19.52
CA GLY A 179 5.56 11.40 20.16
C GLY A 179 5.76 11.13 21.65
N VAL A 180 6.70 11.81 22.29
CA VAL A 180 6.83 11.80 23.74
C VAL A 180 5.48 12.22 24.34
N GLY A 181 4.74 11.26 24.92
CA GLY A 181 3.63 11.46 25.84
C GLY A 181 2.40 12.22 25.33
N ALA A 182 1.35 11.49 24.97
CA ALA A 182 0.01 11.85 25.43
C ALA A 182 -0.48 10.67 26.29
N PRO A 183 -0.64 10.83 27.62
CA PRO A 183 -1.13 9.75 28.45
C PRO A 183 -2.56 9.42 28.03
N MET A 184 -2.83 8.15 27.73
CA MET A 184 -4.18 7.64 27.86
C MET A 184 -4.55 7.77 29.33
N GLY A 185 -5.65 8.48 29.60
CA GLY A 185 -6.12 8.77 30.95
C GLY A 185 -6.15 7.51 31.81
N ASP A 186 -5.43 7.63 32.92
CA ASP A 186 -5.45 6.81 34.11
C ASP A 186 -6.89 6.64 34.60
N GLY A 187 -7.50 5.52 34.20
CA GLY A 187 -8.61 4.92 34.91
C GLY A 187 -8.11 4.45 36.28
N GLU A 188 -8.49 5.20 37.30
CA GLU A 188 -8.23 5.03 38.72
C GLU A 188 -8.34 3.55 39.18
N LEU A 189 -7.20 2.88 39.37
CA LEU A 189 -7.11 1.63 40.12
C LEU A 189 -6.66 1.95 41.55
N SER A 190 -7.62 2.20 42.41
CA SER A 190 -7.41 2.19 43.87
C SER A 190 -7.27 0.74 44.34
N GLY A 191 -6.16 0.45 45.04
CA GLY A 191 -6.01 -0.77 45.83
C GLY A 191 -4.61 -1.39 45.77
N ALA A 192 -3.71 -0.89 46.62
CA ALA A 192 -2.45 -1.55 46.93
C ALA A 192 -2.69 -2.94 47.57
N GLY A 193 -1.99 -3.96 47.05
CA GLY A 193 -1.90 -5.29 47.62
C GLY A 193 -0.87 -6.13 46.86
N ASP A 194 0.17 -6.54 47.58
CA ASP A 194 1.22 -7.52 47.27
C ASP A 194 1.30 -8.13 45.86
N GLN A 195 2.47 -7.99 45.23
CA GLN A 195 2.87 -8.84 44.11
C GLN A 195 3.28 -10.24 44.60
N PRO A 196 2.69 -11.33 44.09
CA PRO A 196 3.36 -12.63 44.06
C PRO A 196 4.14 -12.76 42.75
N GLY A 197 5.39 -13.20 42.85
CA GLY A 197 6.24 -13.46 41.70
C GLY A 197 5.63 -14.47 40.72
N TYR A 198 5.85 -14.25 39.43
CA TYR A 198 5.54 -15.20 38.36
C TYR A 198 6.40 -16.46 38.51
N GLY A 199 5.88 -17.43 39.27
CA GLY A 199 6.31 -18.81 39.26
C GLY A 199 5.40 -19.63 38.32
N GLY A 200 6.02 -20.34 37.38
CA GLY A 200 5.54 -21.57 36.76
C GLY A 200 4.13 -21.58 36.15
N LEU A 201 4.05 -21.44 34.82
CA LEU A 201 2.92 -21.96 34.05
C LEU A 201 2.87 -23.49 34.21
N PRO A 202 1.73 -24.10 34.58
CA PRO A 202 1.57 -25.55 34.60
C PRO A 202 1.51 -26.11 33.17
N GLY A 203 2.10 -27.30 33.01
CA GLY A 203 2.34 -27.95 31.73
C GLY A 203 1.10 -28.13 30.87
N ALA A 204 1.26 -27.81 29.59
CA ALA A 204 0.43 -28.30 28.51
C ALA A 204 0.60 -29.83 28.41
N GLY A 205 -0.22 -30.56 29.17
CA GLY A 205 -0.46 -31.98 28.98
C GLY A 205 -1.56 -32.18 27.94
N ASP A 206 -1.20 -32.87 26.86
CA ASP A 206 -2.06 -33.64 25.95
C ASP A 206 -3.04 -32.89 25.05
N LEU A 207 -2.49 -32.24 24.02
CA LEU A 207 -3.11 -32.18 22.69
C LEU A 207 -2.38 -33.17 21.76
N PRO A 208 -3.01 -34.28 21.33
CA PRO A 208 -2.37 -35.20 20.41
C PRO A 208 -2.38 -34.61 18.98
N GLY A 209 -1.19 -34.32 18.43
CA GLY A 209 -0.99 -34.12 16.99
C GLY A 209 -0.24 -32.87 16.53
N ALA A 210 0.23 -31.99 17.41
CA ALA A 210 1.10 -30.87 17.03
C ALA A 210 2.58 -31.28 17.04
N GLY A 211 2.93 -32.27 16.21
CA GLY A 211 4.32 -32.62 15.95
C GLY A 211 4.93 -31.61 14.99
N ASP A 212 5.93 -30.87 15.46
CA ASP A 212 7.01 -30.23 14.70
C ASP A 212 6.67 -29.77 13.28
N LEU A 213 6.07 -28.58 13.15
CA LEU A 213 6.03 -27.83 11.89
C LEU A 213 7.18 -26.80 11.87
N PRO A 214 8.30 -27.05 11.16
CA PRO A 214 9.31 -26.02 10.91
C PRO A 214 8.79 -25.03 9.86
N GLY A 215 8.79 -23.72 10.16
CA GLY A 215 8.53 -22.71 9.12
C GLY A 215 8.11 -21.31 9.57
N ALA A 216 7.60 -21.14 10.79
CA ALA A 216 7.21 -19.80 11.29
C ALA A 216 8.29 -19.13 12.16
N GLY A 217 9.20 -19.92 12.74
CA GLY A 217 10.23 -19.45 13.68
C GLY A 217 11.56 -19.02 13.06
N ASP A 218 11.79 -19.29 11.77
CA ASP A 218 13.14 -19.24 11.16
C ASP A 218 13.48 -17.90 10.49
N LEU A 219 12.57 -16.93 10.46
CA LEU A 219 12.88 -15.61 9.93
C LEU A 219 13.70 -14.80 10.96
N PRO A 220 14.89 -14.29 10.60
CA PRO A 220 15.73 -13.55 11.52
C PRO A 220 14.99 -12.37 12.14
N ARG A 221 15.20 -12.18 13.45
CA ARG A 221 14.85 -10.95 14.14
C ARG A 221 15.91 -9.92 13.77
N TYR A 222 15.58 -9.01 12.85
CA TYR A 222 16.39 -7.82 12.65
C TYR A 222 16.40 -7.06 13.98
N GLY A 223 17.59 -6.89 14.57
CA GLY A 223 17.76 -6.48 15.96
C GLY A 223 16.91 -5.27 16.32
N CYS A 224 15.90 -5.49 17.16
CA CYS A 224 15.11 -4.43 17.76
C CYS A 224 15.06 -4.71 19.27
N PRO A 225 15.33 -3.70 20.12
CA PRO A 225 15.05 -3.84 21.55
C PRO A 225 13.55 -4.15 21.73
N ALA A 226 13.25 -5.10 22.61
CA ALA A 226 11.88 -5.46 22.93
C ALA A 226 11.11 -4.24 23.45
N GLY A 227 9.95 -3.96 22.84
CA GLY A 227 8.86 -3.24 23.50
C GLY A 227 8.92 -1.72 23.53
N SER A 228 9.01 -1.05 22.39
CA SER A 228 8.33 0.25 22.28
C SER A 228 6.86 -0.04 21.99
N GLY A 229 6.01 -0.03 23.01
CA GLY A 229 4.56 -0.06 22.85
C GLY A 229 4.07 1.18 22.11
N GLY A 230 4.29 1.23 20.79
CA GLY A 230 3.81 2.28 19.91
C GLY A 230 2.29 2.21 19.77
N THR A 231 1.70 3.17 19.05
CA THR A 231 0.28 3.13 18.71
C THR A 231 0.10 2.83 17.23
N ALA A 232 -1.06 2.27 16.88
CA ALA A 232 -1.46 2.02 15.51
C ALA A 232 -2.80 2.72 15.23
N LEU A 233 -2.91 3.34 14.07
CA LEU A 233 -4.20 3.75 13.51
C LEU A 233 -4.80 2.59 12.71
N LEU A 234 -5.90 2.04 13.22
CA LEU A 234 -6.75 1.09 12.51
C LEU A 234 -7.76 1.84 11.62
N ARG A 235 -7.77 1.50 10.34
CA ARG A 235 -8.73 1.99 9.33
C ARG A 235 -9.47 0.82 8.69
N VAL A 236 -10.70 1.07 8.28
CA VAL A 236 -11.58 0.03 7.72
C VAL A 236 -12.25 0.54 6.45
N GLY A 237 -11.95 -0.11 5.33
CA GLY A 237 -12.40 0.29 4.01
C GLY A 237 -12.12 1.77 3.71
N ASP A 238 -13.14 2.47 3.23
CA ASP A 238 -13.08 3.89 2.88
C ASP A 238 -13.68 4.81 3.97
N ASP A 239 -13.89 4.28 5.20
CA ASP A 239 -14.40 5.09 6.31
C ASP A 239 -13.38 6.20 6.67
N PRO A 240 -13.81 7.47 6.78
CA PRO A 240 -12.90 8.59 7.04
C PRO A 240 -12.37 8.62 8.48
N ALA A 241 -13.02 7.93 9.43
CA ALA A 241 -12.57 7.83 10.80
C ALA A 241 -11.55 6.69 10.97
N ALA A 242 -10.61 6.89 11.89
CA ALA A 242 -9.64 5.87 12.29
C ALA A 242 -9.74 5.61 13.79
N LEU A 243 -9.33 4.43 14.23
CA LEU A 243 -9.24 4.07 15.64
C LEU A 243 -7.77 3.97 16.04
N ARG A 244 -7.36 4.72 17.05
CA ARG A 244 -6.04 4.57 17.68
C ARG A 244 -6.09 3.40 18.66
N ILE A 245 -5.19 2.44 18.46
CA ILE A 245 -5.05 1.19 19.22
C ILE A 245 -3.63 1.11 19.77
N ALA A 246 -3.46 0.47 20.93
CA ALA A 246 -2.13 0.11 21.41
C ALA A 246 -1.46 -0.88 20.45
N GLY A 247 -0.18 -0.68 20.15
CA GLY A 247 0.58 -1.50 19.21
C GLY A 247 0.50 -3.01 19.48
N PRO A 248 0.64 -3.47 20.74
CA PRO A 248 0.46 -4.89 21.07
C PRO A 248 -0.93 -5.45 20.75
N ASP A 249 -1.98 -4.61 20.74
CA ASP A 249 -3.34 -5.03 20.42
C ASP A 249 -3.67 -4.89 18.92
N ALA A 250 -2.79 -4.27 18.12
CA ALA A 250 -3.06 -3.97 16.72
C ALA A 250 -3.38 -5.22 15.87
N PRO A 251 -2.67 -6.35 15.99
CA PRO A 251 -3.01 -7.57 15.25
C PRO A 251 -4.39 -8.14 15.62
N ARG A 252 -4.70 -8.20 16.92
CA ARG A 252 -6.02 -8.62 17.42
C ARG A 252 -7.13 -7.69 16.95
N ALA A 253 -6.87 -6.39 16.91
CA ALA A 253 -7.83 -5.41 16.45
C ALA A 253 -8.12 -5.55 14.94
N ALA A 254 -7.08 -5.83 14.14
CA ALA A 254 -7.24 -6.12 12.71
C ALA A 254 -8.05 -7.39 12.44
N LEU A 255 -7.81 -8.48 13.19
CA LEU A 255 -8.65 -9.68 13.13
C LEU A 255 -10.11 -9.34 13.47
N THR A 256 -10.33 -8.64 14.59
CA THR A 256 -11.68 -8.25 15.04
C THR A 256 -12.41 -7.43 13.96
N ALA A 257 -11.72 -6.52 13.27
CA ALA A 257 -12.29 -5.75 12.17
C ALA A 257 -12.64 -6.63 10.95
N ALA A 258 -11.85 -7.66 10.65
CA ALA A 258 -12.15 -8.59 9.57
C ALA A 258 -13.34 -9.51 9.89
N GLU A 259 -13.44 -10.00 11.13
CA GLU A 259 -14.61 -10.75 11.61
C GLU A 259 -15.86 -9.85 11.61
N ALA A 260 -15.67 -8.57 11.96
CA ALA A 260 -16.73 -7.58 11.89
C ALA A 260 -17.29 -7.40 10.48
N PHE A 261 -16.42 -7.40 9.48
CA PHE A 261 -16.78 -7.39 8.07
C PHE A 261 -17.56 -8.64 7.68
N LEU A 262 -17.11 -9.83 8.09
CA LEU A 262 -17.82 -11.08 7.78
C LEU A 262 -19.25 -11.07 8.29
N THR A 263 -19.48 -10.62 9.53
CA THR A 263 -20.84 -10.49 10.07
C THR A 263 -21.67 -9.48 9.27
N ALA A 264 -21.08 -8.35 8.85
CA ALA A 264 -21.80 -7.36 8.05
C ALA A 264 -22.15 -7.90 6.64
N ALA A 265 -21.22 -8.63 6.02
CA ALA A 265 -21.42 -9.27 4.73
C ALA A 265 -22.51 -10.35 4.80
N GLU A 266 -22.51 -11.16 5.85
CA GLU A 266 -23.55 -12.17 6.09
C GLU A 266 -24.92 -11.51 6.32
N ALA A 267 -25.01 -10.52 7.22
CA ALA A 267 -26.26 -9.81 7.53
C ALA A 267 -26.86 -9.13 6.29
N SER A 268 -26.02 -8.62 5.39
CA SER A 268 -26.46 -8.01 4.13
C SER A 268 -26.93 -9.01 3.07
N GLY A 269 -26.59 -10.30 3.20
CA GLY A 269 -26.81 -11.32 2.17
C GLY A 269 -26.09 -11.07 0.83
N SER A 270 -25.25 -10.03 0.73
CA SER A 270 -24.66 -9.55 -0.54
C SER A 270 -23.60 -10.45 -1.14
N GLY A 271 -22.96 -11.28 -0.31
CA GLY A 271 -21.77 -12.04 -0.73
C GLY A 271 -20.54 -11.17 -1.01
N ALA A 272 -20.47 -9.96 -0.43
CA ALA A 272 -19.34 -9.05 -0.57
C ALA A 272 -18.00 -9.74 -0.21
N TRP A 273 -16.96 -9.51 -1.01
CA TRP A 273 -15.60 -10.02 -0.75
C TRP A 273 -14.64 -8.94 -0.22
N ARG A 274 -15.08 -7.69 -0.25
CA ARG A 274 -14.33 -6.49 0.14
C ARG A 274 -15.24 -5.58 0.94
N VAL A 275 -14.70 -4.79 1.86
CA VAL A 275 -15.50 -3.83 2.66
C VAL A 275 -16.24 -2.85 1.75
N ARG A 276 -15.57 -2.32 0.72
CA ARG A 276 -16.14 -1.41 -0.28
C ARG A 276 -17.28 -1.99 -1.13
N GLU A 277 -17.44 -3.32 -1.12
CA GLU A 277 -18.49 -4.02 -1.88
C GLU A 277 -19.78 -4.18 -1.04
N LEU A 278 -19.77 -3.81 0.24
CA LEU A 278 -20.96 -3.84 1.09
C LEU A 278 -22.02 -2.86 0.58
N PRO A 279 -23.31 -3.26 0.57
CA PRO A 279 -24.39 -2.40 0.12
C PRO A 279 -24.61 -1.22 1.08
N VAL A 280 -25.22 -0.16 0.56
CA VAL A 280 -25.60 1.03 1.35
C VAL A 280 -26.44 0.61 2.55
N GLY A 281 -26.17 1.20 3.72
CA GLY A 281 -26.80 0.83 5.00
C GLY A 281 -26.16 -0.35 5.72
N HIS A 282 -25.28 -1.12 5.06
CA HIS A 282 -24.51 -2.22 5.66
C HIS A 282 -23.00 -1.94 5.68
N GLY A 283 -22.59 -0.70 5.38
CA GLY A 283 -21.19 -0.30 5.42
C GLY A 283 -20.57 -0.52 6.79
N LEU A 284 -19.40 -1.14 6.81
CA LEU A 284 -18.64 -1.33 8.04
C LEU A 284 -17.97 0.00 8.43
N THR A 285 -18.36 0.56 9.57
CA THR A 285 -17.85 1.84 10.06
C THR A 285 -16.81 1.68 11.16
N ALA A 286 -15.94 2.68 11.33
CA ALA A 286 -14.99 2.70 12.45
C ALA A 286 -15.70 2.59 13.79
N ARG A 287 -16.85 3.25 13.96
CA ARG A 287 -17.68 3.16 15.18
C ARG A 287 -18.17 1.74 15.47
N ALA A 288 -18.70 1.04 14.47
CA ALA A 288 -19.16 -0.34 14.63
C ALA A 288 -18.00 -1.30 15.00
N VAL A 289 -16.81 -1.04 14.46
CA VAL A 289 -15.60 -1.79 14.83
C VAL A 289 -15.17 -1.46 16.26
N ALA A 290 -15.20 -0.19 16.68
CA ALA A 290 -14.88 0.22 18.04
C ALA A 290 -15.79 -0.47 19.08
N GLU A 291 -17.09 -0.63 18.79
CA GLU A 291 -18.01 -1.39 19.65
C GLU A 291 -17.58 -2.85 19.82
N ARG A 292 -17.17 -3.52 18.74
CA ARG A 292 -16.65 -4.89 18.79
C ARG A 292 -15.30 -4.99 19.51
N LEU A 293 -14.41 -4.03 19.30
CA LEU A 293 -13.12 -3.99 20.01
C LEU A 293 -13.31 -3.86 21.52
N ARG A 294 -14.20 -2.97 21.97
CA ARG A 294 -14.53 -2.84 23.39
C ARG A 294 -15.12 -4.14 23.97
N ALA A 295 -16.00 -4.81 23.22
CA ALA A 295 -16.53 -6.11 23.62
C ALA A 295 -15.44 -7.20 23.72
N ALA A 296 -14.39 -7.10 22.90
CA ALA A 296 -13.21 -7.97 22.94
C ALA A 296 -12.14 -7.54 23.97
N GLY A 297 -12.42 -6.52 24.79
CA GLY A 297 -11.50 -5.99 25.80
C GLY A 297 -10.32 -5.19 25.23
N ILE A 298 -10.41 -4.70 23.99
CA ILE A 298 -9.36 -3.92 23.33
C ILE A 298 -9.69 -2.43 23.46
N GLY A 299 -8.77 -1.68 24.09
CA GLY A 299 -8.88 -0.23 24.21
C GLY A 299 -8.71 0.47 22.87
N CYS A 300 -9.60 1.41 22.54
CA CYS A 300 -9.52 2.20 21.32
C CYS A 300 -10.01 3.63 21.52
N ALA A 301 -9.36 4.59 20.86
CA ALA A 301 -9.80 5.98 20.79
C ALA A 301 -10.07 6.39 19.34
N GLU A 302 -11.23 7.00 19.07
CA GLU A 302 -11.58 7.47 17.73
C GLU A 302 -10.78 8.73 17.37
N VAL A 303 -10.29 8.78 16.12
CA VAL A 303 -9.53 9.90 15.57
C VAL A 303 -10.29 10.44 14.36
N ALA A 304 -10.92 11.60 14.53
CA ALA A 304 -11.60 12.30 13.45
C ALA A 304 -10.58 12.96 12.51
N GLY A 305 -10.78 12.82 11.19
CA GLY A 305 -10.03 13.59 10.19
C GLY A 305 -8.61 13.09 9.90
N ALA A 306 -8.27 11.84 10.20
CA ALA A 306 -7.02 11.26 9.74
C ALA A 306 -7.10 11.04 8.22
N VAL A 307 -6.76 12.04 7.42
CA VAL A 307 -6.55 11.84 5.98
C VAL A 307 -5.33 10.93 5.82
N ALA A 308 -5.37 9.97 4.90
CA ALA A 308 -4.19 9.16 4.58
C ALA A 308 -3.03 10.10 4.25
N ALA A 309 -1.91 9.98 4.98
CA ALA A 309 -0.66 10.64 4.61
C ALA A 309 -0.21 10.01 3.28
N GLY A 310 -0.66 10.60 2.18
CA GLY A 310 -0.56 9.97 0.87
C GLY A 310 -1.34 10.68 -0.22
N ALA A 311 -1.34 12.01 -0.21
CA ALA A 311 -1.60 12.85 -1.39
C ALA A 311 -1.28 14.32 -1.05
N ALA A 312 0.00 14.66 -0.87
CA ALA A 312 0.44 16.03 -1.14
C ALA A 312 0.46 16.22 -2.67
N GLY A 313 -0.72 16.21 -3.29
CA GLY A 313 -0.89 16.77 -4.62
C GLY A 313 -0.90 18.28 -4.44
N ALA A 314 0.16 18.95 -4.89
CA ALA A 314 0.11 20.38 -5.13
C ALA A 314 -0.99 20.64 -6.18
N GLY A 315 -2.22 20.85 -5.71
CA GLY A 315 -3.36 21.21 -6.52
C GLY A 315 -3.49 22.72 -6.52
N THR A 316 -3.12 23.36 -7.62
CA THR A 316 -3.50 24.74 -7.88
C THR A 316 -5.02 24.80 -8.09
N ALA A 317 -5.74 25.43 -7.17
CA ALA A 317 -7.13 25.79 -7.41
C ALA A 317 -7.16 26.99 -8.37
N HIS A 318 -7.67 26.80 -9.58
CA HIS A 318 -8.03 27.93 -10.44
C HIS A 318 -9.31 28.58 -9.88
N VAL A 319 -9.16 29.72 -9.22
CA VAL A 319 -10.29 30.58 -8.86
C VAL A 319 -10.57 31.50 -10.05
N GLY A 320 -11.69 31.26 -10.75
CA GLY A 320 -12.23 32.19 -11.73
C GLY A 320 -13.25 33.12 -11.07
N GLY A 321 -12.84 34.33 -10.68
CA GLY A 321 -13.69 35.36 -10.09
C GLY A 321 -13.06 36.07 -8.87
N SER A 322 -13.62 37.20 -8.44
CA SER A 322 -13.16 37.88 -7.21
C SER A 322 -13.52 37.07 -5.97
N ALA A 323 -12.55 36.80 -5.11
CA ALA A 323 -12.78 36.15 -3.82
C ALA A 323 -12.01 36.91 -2.72
N ASP A 324 -12.65 37.15 -1.59
CA ASP A 324 -11.99 37.62 -0.37
C ASP A 324 -11.32 36.43 0.34
N VAL A 325 -10.02 36.54 0.60
CA VAL A 325 -9.22 35.49 1.27
C VAL A 325 -8.93 35.90 2.71
N THR A 326 -9.35 35.10 3.68
CA THR A 326 -8.95 35.22 5.09
C THR A 326 -8.10 34.01 5.50
N GLY A 327 -6.78 34.15 5.37
CA GLY A 327 -5.78 33.13 5.69
C GLY A 327 -4.46 33.33 4.91
N THR A 328 -3.44 32.48 5.14
CA THR A 328 -2.19 32.49 4.37
C THR A 328 -2.36 31.70 3.06
N THR A 329 -2.12 32.34 1.91
CA THR A 329 -2.22 31.71 0.58
C THR A 329 -1.24 32.38 -0.39
N ASP A 330 -0.58 31.58 -1.24
CA ASP A 330 0.27 32.09 -2.33
C ASP A 330 -0.59 32.44 -3.55
N VAL A 331 -0.52 33.69 -4.01
CA VAL A 331 -1.26 34.20 -5.17
C VAL A 331 -0.31 34.40 -6.35
N THR A 332 -0.56 33.73 -7.48
CA THR A 332 0.14 34.00 -8.74
C THR A 332 -0.86 34.55 -9.77
N GLY A 333 -0.96 35.89 -9.83
CA GLY A 333 -1.86 36.65 -10.70
C GLY A 333 -2.06 38.08 -10.21
N THR A 334 -2.87 38.89 -10.91
CA THR A 334 -3.29 40.23 -10.43
C THR A 334 -4.36 40.09 -9.36
N ALA A 335 -4.11 40.59 -8.15
CA ALA A 335 -5.08 40.65 -7.06
C ALA A 335 -4.92 41.98 -6.29
N ASP A 336 -6.04 42.60 -5.92
CA ASP A 336 -6.04 43.71 -4.96
C ASP A 336 -6.03 43.10 -3.55
N VAL A 337 -4.95 43.33 -2.79
CA VAL A 337 -4.77 42.76 -1.44
C VAL A 337 -4.87 43.87 -0.40
N THR A 338 -5.86 43.81 0.48
CA THR A 338 -5.91 44.63 1.70
C THR A 338 -5.54 43.76 2.91
N GLY A 339 -4.23 43.62 3.17
CA GLY A 339 -3.66 42.84 4.27
C GLY A 339 -2.14 42.63 4.11
N THR A 340 -1.49 41.93 5.04
CA THR A 340 -0.07 41.56 4.93
C THR A 340 0.09 40.28 4.10
N ALA A 341 0.83 40.35 2.99
CA ALA A 341 1.17 39.21 2.14
C ALA A 341 2.65 39.27 1.73
N ASP A 342 3.34 38.13 1.74
CA ASP A 342 4.66 37.97 1.12
C ASP A 342 4.47 37.54 -0.34
N VAL A 343 4.91 38.39 -1.27
CA VAL A 343 4.76 38.15 -2.72
C VAL A 343 6.12 37.86 -3.34
N THR A 344 6.26 36.73 -4.04
CA THR A 344 7.47 36.42 -4.82
C THR A 344 7.11 36.32 -6.32
N GLY A 345 7.31 37.43 -7.05
CA GLY A 345 7.03 37.55 -8.48
C GLY A 345 7.12 39.00 -8.99
N THR A 346 7.19 39.22 -10.30
CA THR A 346 7.25 40.55 -10.91
C THR A 346 5.92 41.30 -10.76
N ALA A 347 5.92 42.38 -9.99
CA ALA A 347 4.81 43.33 -9.91
C ALA A 347 5.16 44.61 -10.70
N ASP A 348 4.30 44.99 -11.65
CA ASP A 348 4.35 46.32 -12.26
C ASP A 348 3.78 47.34 -11.27
N ALA A 349 4.66 48.00 -10.53
CA ALA A 349 4.31 49.14 -9.69
C ALA A 349 4.28 50.42 -10.55
N THR A 350 3.11 50.86 -11.00
CA THR A 350 2.97 52.19 -11.61
C THR A 350 3.01 53.26 -10.53
N GLY A 351 4.20 53.79 -10.25
CA GLY A 351 4.43 54.99 -9.44
C GLY A 351 5.90 55.46 -9.58
N ALA A 352 6.12 56.54 -10.33
CA ALA A 352 7.44 57.14 -10.60
C ALA A 352 7.97 58.02 -9.43
N PRO A 353 9.20 58.58 -9.46
CA PRO A 353 10.52 57.94 -9.58
C PRO A 353 11.63 58.48 -8.61
N THR A 354 12.65 57.63 -8.32
CA THR A 354 14.13 57.90 -8.19
C THR A 354 14.73 58.80 -7.06
N PRO A 355 16.07 58.77 -6.80
CA PRO A 355 16.90 57.63 -6.38
C PRO A 355 17.93 58.00 -5.26
N ALA A 356 18.64 57.01 -4.69
CA ALA A 356 20.12 56.96 -4.61
C ALA A 356 20.70 56.22 -3.38
N SER A 357 21.73 55.42 -3.69
CA SER A 357 22.90 55.05 -2.88
C SER A 357 22.75 54.08 -1.68
N ALA A 358 23.18 52.83 -1.92
CA ALA A 358 23.97 52.01 -0.99
C ALA A 358 25.40 52.62 -0.82
N PRO A 359 26.36 52.09 -0.02
CA PRO A 359 26.44 50.77 0.63
C PRO A 359 27.18 50.75 2.02
N TYR A 360 27.67 49.56 2.41
CA TYR A 360 28.70 49.22 3.44
C TYR A 360 28.13 48.91 4.84
N ALA A 361 28.13 47.67 5.36
CA ALA A 361 29.15 46.65 5.67
C ALA A 361 29.52 46.66 7.16
N GLU A 362 29.70 45.44 7.69
CA GLU A 362 30.42 45.08 8.93
C GLU A 362 29.79 45.53 10.27
N SER A 363 29.94 44.89 11.43
CA SER A 363 30.15 43.51 11.87
C SER A 363 30.37 43.59 13.40
N ILE A 364 29.98 42.53 14.13
CA ILE A 364 30.49 42.10 15.47
C ILE A 364 30.07 42.98 16.70
N PRO A 365 30.17 42.50 17.96
CA PRO A 365 29.00 42.08 18.74
C PRO A 365 29.09 42.51 20.24
N ASP A 366 28.24 41.86 21.04
CA ASP A 366 28.56 41.32 22.36
C ASP A 366 28.04 42.00 23.65
N ALA A 367 27.64 41.09 24.53
CA ALA A 367 27.59 41.17 25.98
C ALA A 367 26.53 42.06 26.68
N ALA A 368 25.55 41.34 27.24
CA ALA A 368 25.38 41.18 28.70
C ALA A 368 24.01 41.58 29.29
N SER A 369 23.52 40.64 30.09
CA SER A 369 22.68 40.80 31.29
C SER A 369 21.20 41.21 31.14
N VAL A 370 20.36 40.15 31.10
CA VAL A 370 19.09 39.96 31.86
C VAL A 370 18.95 40.80 33.14
N PRO A 371 17.74 41.28 33.53
CA PRO A 371 16.71 40.36 34.04
C PRO A 371 15.23 40.72 33.83
N PHE A 372 14.41 39.73 34.17
CA PHE A 372 13.02 39.78 34.64
C PHE A 372 11.90 39.55 33.61
N THR A 373 11.35 38.35 33.72
CA THR A 373 10.16 37.80 33.05
C THR A 373 8.87 38.45 33.55
N PRO A 374 7.90 38.66 32.64
CA PRO A 374 6.51 38.37 32.91
C PRO A 374 6.02 37.20 32.05
N SER A 375 5.46 36.21 32.76
CA SER A 375 4.50 35.17 32.37
C SER A 375 4.04 35.14 30.90
N VAL A 376 4.44 34.11 30.16
CA VAL A 376 3.88 33.78 28.84
C VAL A 376 2.65 32.87 29.04
N PRO A 377 1.47 33.24 28.52
CA PRO A 377 0.30 32.37 28.53
C PRO A 377 0.48 31.21 27.54
N TYR A 378 0.01 30.04 27.98
CA TYR A 378 -0.29 28.81 27.24
C TYR A 378 -0.13 28.89 25.71
N ALA A 379 1.00 28.42 25.20
CA ALA A 379 1.23 28.23 23.77
C ALA A 379 0.41 27.04 23.27
N GLY A 380 -0.43 27.32 22.27
CA GLY A 380 -1.28 26.36 21.58
C GLY A 380 -0.52 25.18 20.97
N SER A 381 -1.29 24.14 20.68
CA SER A 381 -0.94 22.93 19.94
C SER A 381 0.27 23.11 19.02
N VAL A 382 1.39 22.53 19.43
CA VAL A 382 2.53 22.30 18.54
C VAL A 382 1.99 21.51 17.34
N PRO A 383 2.01 22.05 16.11
CA PRO A 383 1.63 21.27 14.95
C PRO A 383 2.57 20.06 14.87
N PRO A 384 2.06 18.85 14.57
CA PRO A 384 2.92 17.68 14.43
C PRO A 384 4.03 18.00 13.42
N PRO A 385 5.28 17.58 13.67
CA PRO A 385 6.39 17.90 12.78
C PRO A 385 6.03 17.42 11.37
N ALA A 386 6.08 18.35 10.41
CA ALA A 386 5.85 18.05 9.01
C ALA A 386 6.72 16.86 8.62
N SER A 387 6.09 15.75 8.24
CA SER A 387 6.78 14.53 7.82
C SER A 387 7.70 14.87 6.64
N VAL A 388 9.01 14.73 6.81
CA VAL A 388 9.96 14.74 5.70
C VAL A 388 9.45 13.72 4.67
N PRO A 389 9.19 14.10 3.39
CA PRO A 389 8.69 13.16 2.41
C PRO A 389 9.67 12.00 2.32
N TYR A 390 9.16 10.79 2.57
CA TYR A 390 9.98 9.61 2.46
C TYR A 390 10.49 9.49 1.02
N ALA A 391 11.77 9.14 0.84
CA ALA A 391 12.31 8.82 -0.49
C ALA A 391 11.37 7.81 -1.15
N ASP A 392 11.18 7.89 -2.47
CA ASP A 392 10.33 6.96 -3.21
C ASP A 392 10.67 5.52 -2.79
N SER A 393 9.80 4.91 -1.99
CA SER A 393 10.04 3.61 -1.38
C SER A 393 10.13 2.51 -2.43
N SER A 394 9.61 2.78 -3.63
CA SER A 394 9.68 1.90 -4.78
C SER A 394 11.00 1.96 -5.53
N ALA A 395 11.86 2.95 -5.25
CA ALA A 395 13.14 3.11 -5.89
C ALA A 395 14.05 1.87 -5.64
N PRO A 396 14.61 1.26 -6.70
CA PRO A 396 15.65 0.26 -6.55
C PRO A 396 16.98 0.89 -6.14
N GLY A 397 17.87 0.08 -5.57
CA GLY A 397 19.21 0.49 -5.16
C GLY A 397 19.58 -0.02 -3.78
N VAL A 398 20.62 0.58 -3.20
CA VAL A 398 21.06 0.30 -1.83
C VAL A 398 20.23 1.12 -0.85
N ILE A 399 19.67 0.44 0.15
CA ILE A 399 18.99 1.04 1.29
C ILE A 399 19.96 1.08 2.47
N GLU A 400 20.08 2.24 3.09
CA GLU A 400 20.94 2.45 4.25
C GLU A 400 20.19 2.14 5.55
N GLY A 401 20.60 1.05 6.19
CA GLY A 401 20.16 0.65 7.52
C GLY A 401 20.80 1.44 8.65
N THR A 402 20.29 1.20 9.86
CA THR A 402 20.99 1.56 11.09
C THR A 402 22.27 0.72 11.23
N ASP A 403 23.25 1.23 11.99
CA ASP A 403 24.44 0.48 12.38
C ASP A 403 25.31 -0.04 11.22
N GLY A 404 25.25 0.65 10.06
CA GLY A 404 26.05 0.30 8.89
C GLY A 404 25.52 -0.87 8.06
N ALA A 405 24.44 -1.53 8.50
CA ALA A 405 23.75 -2.54 7.71
C ALA A 405 23.20 -1.94 6.41
N ARG A 406 23.10 -2.77 5.38
CA ARG A 406 22.53 -2.41 4.07
C ARG A 406 21.44 -3.40 3.70
N ALA A 407 20.49 -2.94 2.89
CA ALA A 407 19.58 -3.79 2.15
C ALA A 407 19.66 -3.45 0.66
N LEU A 408 19.38 -4.41 -0.20
CA LEU A 408 19.22 -4.17 -1.64
C LEU A 408 17.74 -4.18 -1.98
N SER A 409 17.25 -3.17 -2.67
CA SER A 409 15.95 -3.17 -3.34
C SER A 409 16.17 -3.32 -4.83
N VAL A 410 15.58 -4.34 -5.45
CA VAL A 410 15.70 -4.57 -6.89
C VAL A 410 14.34 -4.90 -7.47
N LEU A 411 14.05 -4.44 -8.69
CA LEU A 411 12.77 -4.69 -9.34
C LEU A 411 12.90 -5.72 -10.46
N ALA A 412 11.84 -6.51 -10.63
CA ALA A 412 11.71 -7.44 -11.74
C ALA A 412 11.15 -6.70 -12.97
N PRO A 413 11.80 -6.74 -14.14
CA PRO A 413 11.22 -6.25 -15.38
C PRO A 413 9.82 -6.82 -15.61
N LEU A 414 8.82 -5.94 -15.69
CA LEU A 414 7.40 -6.30 -15.86
C LEU A 414 6.85 -7.27 -14.80
N GLY A 415 7.51 -7.35 -13.63
CA GLY A 415 7.18 -8.26 -12.55
C GLY A 415 7.39 -9.73 -12.87
N ARG A 416 8.28 -10.10 -13.79
CA ARG A 416 8.56 -11.50 -14.12
C ARG A 416 10.04 -11.80 -13.93
N LEU A 417 10.35 -12.83 -13.14
CA LEU A 417 11.70 -13.30 -12.87
C LEU A 417 11.87 -14.69 -13.45
N SER A 418 12.98 -14.93 -14.15
CA SER A 418 13.37 -16.30 -14.48
C SER A 418 13.81 -17.05 -13.23
N VAL A 419 13.75 -18.39 -13.25
CA VAL A 419 14.31 -19.22 -12.17
C VAL A 419 15.78 -18.89 -11.90
N ALA A 420 16.57 -18.56 -12.93
CA ALA A 420 17.97 -18.17 -12.76
C ALA A 420 18.13 -16.85 -11.99
N GLN A 421 17.34 -15.82 -12.33
CA GLN A 421 17.33 -14.55 -11.59
C GLN A 421 16.86 -14.75 -10.15
N TRP A 422 15.83 -15.57 -9.95
CA TRP A 422 15.31 -15.89 -8.63
C TRP A 422 16.31 -16.65 -7.75
N ARG A 423 17.00 -17.66 -8.30
CA ARG A 423 18.08 -18.37 -7.61
C ARG A 423 19.24 -17.45 -7.26
N LEU A 424 19.59 -16.51 -8.15
CA LEU A 424 20.62 -15.50 -7.85
C LEU A 424 20.21 -14.58 -6.68
N LEU A 425 18.96 -14.08 -6.67
CA LEU A 425 18.45 -13.30 -5.53
C LEU A 425 18.52 -14.10 -4.23
N THR A 426 18.20 -15.40 -4.32
CA THR A 426 18.19 -16.32 -3.18
C THR A 426 19.60 -16.61 -2.67
N SER A 427 20.59 -16.79 -3.56
CA SER A 427 21.98 -16.99 -3.16
C SER A 427 22.58 -15.73 -2.52
N VAL A 428 22.29 -14.54 -3.05
CA VAL A 428 22.71 -13.27 -2.43
C VAL A 428 22.13 -13.15 -1.00
N ALA A 429 20.87 -13.52 -0.81
CA ALA A 429 20.25 -13.53 0.52
C ALA A 429 20.90 -14.54 1.47
N ALA A 430 21.31 -15.72 0.97
CA ALA A 430 21.90 -16.79 1.76
C ALA A 430 23.38 -16.55 2.13
N GLU A 431 24.16 -15.99 1.20
CA GLU A 431 25.62 -15.85 1.33
C GLU A 431 26.02 -14.54 2.01
N ASP A 432 25.38 -13.42 1.63
CA ASP A 432 25.79 -12.07 2.07
C ASP A 432 24.68 -11.31 2.80
N GLY A 433 23.44 -11.81 2.75
CA GLY A 433 22.29 -11.21 3.41
C GLY A 433 21.95 -11.87 4.74
N ALA A 434 20.77 -11.53 5.26
CA ALA A 434 20.23 -12.12 6.49
C ALA A 434 19.49 -13.45 6.27
N GLY A 435 19.65 -14.13 5.13
CA GLY A 435 18.92 -15.37 4.84
C GLY A 435 17.42 -15.19 4.58
N ALA A 436 17.00 -13.99 4.19
CA ALA A 436 15.59 -13.67 3.90
C ALA A 436 15.44 -12.77 2.67
N LEU A 437 14.25 -12.81 2.07
CA LEU A 437 13.81 -11.95 0.99
C LEU A 437 12.45 -11.35 1.34
N ARG A 438 12.17 -10.13 0.86
CA ARG A 438 10.85 -9.48 1.00
C ARG A 438 10.31 -9.08 -0.35
N LEU A 439 9.14 -9.58 -0.72
CA LEU A 439 8.46 -9.18 -1.95
C LEU A 439 7.75 -7.84 -1.77
N THR A 440 7.84 -6.98 -2.78
CA THR A 440 7.28 -5.62 -2.73
C THR A 440 6.00 -5.50 -3.57
N PRO A 441 5.07 -4.58 -3.23
CA PRO A 441 3.89 -4.31 -4.05
C PRO A 441 4.23 -3.60 -5.37
N TRP A 442 5.48 -3.22 -5.57
CA TRP A 442 5.98 -2.63 -6.82
C TRP A 442 6.70 -3.66 -7.70
N ARG A 443 6.48 -4.97 -7.42
CA ARG A 443 7.01 -6.11 -8.18
C ARG A 443 8.54 -6.21 -8.12
N GLY A 444 9.08 -5.98 -6.93
CA GLY A 444 10.49 -6.15 -6.62
C GLY A 444 10.73 -7.07 -5.44
N VAL A 445 12.01 -7.19 -5.10
CA VAL A 445 12.53 -7.99 -4.00
C VAL A 445 13.49 -7.12 -3.19
N VAL A 446 13.34 -7.14 -1.88
CA VAL A 446 14.29 -6.54 -0.93
C VAL A 446 15.09 -7.66 -0.26
N ILE A 447 16.41 -7.54 -0.27
CA ILE A 447 17.35 -8.43 0.40
C ILE A 447 18.01 -7.65 1.54
N PRO A 448 17.65 -7.92 2.81
CA PRO A 448 18.23 -7.22 3.95
C PRO A 448 19.51 -7.88 4.47
N GLY A 449 20.26 -7.13 5.29
CA GLY A 449 21.36 -7.66 6.11
C GLY A 449 22.71 -7.74 5.42
N LEU A 450 22.90 -7.02 4.31
CA LEU A 450 24.19 -6.95 3.65
C LEU A 450 25.14 -6.01 4.39
N SER A 451 26.44 -6.29 4.26
CA SER A 451 27.49 -5.35 4.68
C SER A 451 27.64 -4.21 3.67
N ALA A 452 28.28 -3.12 4.08
CA ALA A 452 28.64 -2.03 3.16
C ALA A 452 29.55 -2.49 2.01
N ASP A 453 30.45 -3.44 2.27
CA ASP A 453 31.45 -3.92 1.32
C ASP A 453 30.85 -4.86 0.27
N THR A 454 29.82 -5.64 0.63
CA THR A 454 29.19 -6.62 -0.26
C THR A 454 27.99 -6.07 -1.02
N ALA A 455 27.31 -5.04 -0.49
CA ALA A 455 26.09 -4.49 -1.09
C ALA A 455 26.28 -4.00 -2.53
N VAL A 456 27.31 -3.16 -2.78
CA VAL A 456 27.53 -2.57 -4.12
C VAL A 456 27.96 -3.62 -5.16
N PRO A 457 28.92 -4.53 -4.86
CA PRO A 457 29.25 -5.63 -5.78
C PRO A 457 28.05 -6.50 -6.14
N ARG A 458 27.24 -6.93 -5.15
CA ARG A 458 26.04 -7.74 -5.42
C ARG A 458 24.99 -6.99 -6.21
N LEU A 459 24.79 -5.69 -5.95
CA LEU A 459 23.88 -4.88 -6.77
C LEU A 459 24.30 -4.85 -8.24
N ARG A 460 25.60 -4.76 -8.55
CA ARG A 460 26.11 -4.83 -9.94
C ARG A 460 25.91 -6.20 -10.58
N GLU A 461 26.09 -7.28 -9.82
CA GLU A 461 25.82 -8.64 -10.28
C GLU A 461 24.34 -8.82 -10.63
N LEU A 462 23.43 -8.37 -9.76
CA LEU A 462 21.99 -8.38 -10.00
C LEU A 462 21.60 -7.54 -11.23
N SER A 463 22.24 -6.38 -11.41
CA SER A 463 22.07 -5.55 -12.61
C SER A 463 22.50 -6.28 -13.89
N THR A 464 23.62 -6.98 -13.84
CA THR A 464 24.14 -7.79 -14.96
C THR A 464 23.19 -8.95 -15.30
N ALA A 465 22.50 -9.50 -14.31
CA ALA A 465 21.45 -10.51 -14.50
C ALA A 465 20.12 -9.95 -15.05
N GLY A 466 20.06 -8.64 -15.36
CA GLY A 466 18.90 -7.98 -15.95
C GLY A 466 17.85 -7.51 -14.95
N LEU A 467 18.17 -7.47 -13.65
CA LEU A 467 17.31 -6.85 -12.64
C LEU A 467 17.45 -5.33 -12.68
N ILE A 468 16.38 -4.64 -12.29
CA ILE A 468 16.36 -3.18 -12.26
C ILE A 468 16.92 -2.74 -10.91
N THR A 469 18.09 -2.11 -10.94
CA THR A 469 18.86 -1.70 -9.75
C THR A 469 19.07 -0.20 -9.65
N ASP A 470 18.70 0.55 -10.69
CA ASP A 470 18.91 1.99 -10.83
C ASP A 470 17.55 2.70 -10.88
N PRO A 471 17.28 3.69 -10.01
CA PRO A 471 16.02 4.42 -9.98
C PRO A 471 15.75 5.24 -11.26
N ASP A 472 16.79 5.60 -12.01
CA ASP A 472 16.68 6.32 -13.28
C ASP A 472 16.45 5.38 -14.47
N SER A 473 16.43 4.06 -14.24
CA SER A 473 16.12 3.08 -15.28
C SER A 473 14.72 3.31 -15.85
N PRO A 474 14.55 3.30 -17.19
CA PRO A 474 13.22 3.42 -17.80
C PRO A 474 12.27 2.31 -17.34
N TRP A 475 12.82 1.13 -17.02
CA TRP A 475 12.06 -0.02 -16.54
C TRP A 475 11.43 0.19 -15.17
N HIS A 476 11.95 1.08 -14.32
CA HIS A 476 11.40 1.38 -13.01
C HIS A 476 9.93 1.85 -13.11
N ARG A 477 9.60 2.58 -14.18
CA ARG A 477 8.27 3.17 -14.38
C ARG A 477 7.35 2.32 -15.24
N ILE A 478 7.84 1.23 -15.82
CA ILE A 478 7.11 0.47 -16.83
C ILE A 478 6.52 -0.79 -16.21
N GLY A 479 5.20 -0.91 -16.32
CA GLY A 479 4.46 -2.11 -15.95
C GLY A 479 3.66 -2.65 -17.12
N ALA A 480 3.26 -3.90 -17.02
CA ALA A 480 2.32 -4.52 -17.95
C ALA A 480 1.43 -5.52 -17.21
N CYS A 481 0.22 -5.73 -17.71
CA CYS A 481 -0.56 -6.89 -17.30
C CYS A 481 0.06 -8.19 -17.87
N THR A 482 -0.51 -9.35 -17.53
CA THR A 482 0.00 -10.65 -18.02
C THR A 482 0.13 -10.71 -19.54
N GLY A 483 -0.81 -10.11 -20.29
CA GLY A 483 -0.80 -10.15 -21.74
C GLY A 483 -1.07 -11.52 -22.34
N ARG A 484 -0.97 -11.65 -23.66
CA ARG A 484 -0.78 -12.95 -24.31
C ARG A 484 0.67 -13.42 -24.05
N PRO A 485 0.94 -14.74 -24.09
CA PRO A 485 -0.03 -15.83 -24.23
C PRO A 485 -0.83 -16.14 -22.94
N GLY A 486 -0.45 -15.60 -21.78
CA GLY A 486 -1.02 -16.02 -20.48
C GLY A 486 -2.44 -15.55 -20.15
N CYS A 487 -3.01 -14.64 -20.93
CA CYS A 487 -4.37 -14.14 -20.75
C CYS A 487 -5.14 -14.14 -22.08
N ALA A 488 -6.15 -15.01 -22.21
CA ALA A 488 -7.00 -15.10 -23.40
C ALA A 488 -7.82 -13.81 -23.69
N LYS A 489 -7.97 -12.94 -22.68
CA LYS A 489 -8.65 -11.64 -22.85
C LYS A 489 -7.74 -10.58 -23.46
N SER A 490 -6.43 -10.80 -23.44
CA SER A 490 -5.47 -9.85 -23.98
C SER A 490 -5.46 -9.91 -25.51
N ARG A 491 -5.40 -8.74 -26.16
CA ARG A 491 -5.32 -8.65 -27.62
C ARG A 491 -3.91 -8.97 -28.13
N THR A 492 -2.89 -8.51 -27.42
CA THR A 492 -1.48 -8.58 -27.80
C THR A 492 -0.63 -9.22 -26.70
N ASP A 493 0.63 -9.53 -27.01
CA ASP A 493 1.66 -9.79 -26.02
C ASP A 493 2.24 -8.45 -25.53
N VAL A 494 1.52 -7.82 -24.60
CA VAL A 494 1.91 -6.50 -24.07
C VAL A 494 3.26 -6.49 -23.39
N ARG A 495 3.76 -7.64 -22.91
CA ARG A 495 5.06 -7.72 -22.25
C ARG A 495 6.18 -7.70 -23.28
N ALA A 496 6.05 -8.48 -24.35
CA ALA A 496 6.96 -8.43 -25.48
C ALA A 496 6.96 -7.02 -26.13
N ASP A 497 5.79 -6.44 -26.34
CA ASP A 497 5.65 -5.10 -26.93
C ASP A 497 6.27 -4.01 -26.05
N ALA A 498 6.02 -4.03 -24.73
CA ALA A 498 6.65 -3.11 -23.78
C ALA A 498 8.18 -3.24 -23.80
N SER A 499 8.69 -4.47 -23.88
CA SER A 499 10.14 -4.73 -23.91
C SER A 499 10.77 -4.21 -25.19
N ALA A 500 10.14 -4.47 -26.33
CA ALA A 500 10.59 -3.95 -27.62
C ALA A 500 10.59 -2.41 -27.66
N ALA A 501 9.57 -1.77 -27.09
CA ALA A 501 9.49 -0.30 -27.02
C ALA A 501 10.64 0.30 -26.19
N VAL A 502 10.98 -0.29 -25.04
CA VAL A 502 12.10 0.15 -24.20
C VAL A 502 13.43 -0.06 -24.91
N THR A 503 13.66 -1.23 -25.51
CA THR A 503 14.91 -1.53 -26.25
C THR A 503 15.10 -0.61 -27.44
N ALA A 504 14.03 -0.27 -28.15
CA ALA A 504 14.08 0.66 -29.28
C ALA A 504 14.31 2.13 -28.86
N GLY A 505 14.37 2.43 -27.56
CA GLY A 505 14.45 3.80 -27.07
C GLY A 505 13.22 4.62 -27.44
N THR A 506 12.07 3.96 -27.65
CA THR A 506 10.85 4.64 -28.05
C THR A 506 10.51 5.65 -26.95
N PRO A 507 10.35 6.94 -27.28
CA PRO A 507 9.96 7.95 -26.31
C PRO A 507 8.63 7.54 -25.70
N VAL A 508 8.72 7.05 -24.46
CA VAL A 508 7.56 6.86 -23.61
C VAL A 508 6.91 8.24 -23.46
N PRO A 509 5.58 8.40 -23.64
CA PRO A 509 4.91 9.69 -23.61
C PRO A 509 5.43 10.59 -22.46
N GLY A 510 6.08 11.70 -22.81
CA GLY A 510 6.92 12.48 -21.87
C GLY A 510 8.21 13.06 -22.47
N GLU A 511 8.27 13.38 -23.76
CA GLU A 511 9.46 13.89 -24.45
C GLU A 511 9.37 15.41 -24.79
N PRO A 512 10.48 16.07 -25.22
CA PRO A 512 10.63 17.53 -25.19
C PRO A 512 9.49 18.26 -25.91
N GLY A 513 8.71 19.04 -25.17
CA GLY A 513 7.52 19.75 -25.67
C GLY A 513 6.22 19.40 -24.95
N GLN A 514 6.18 18.33 -24.14
CA GLN A 514 5.04 18.02 -23.26
C GLN A 514 5.29 18.46 -21.80
N GLN A 515 4.21 18.74 -21.06
CA GLN A 515 4.27 19.24 -19.68
C GLN A 515 5.21 18.38 -18.80
N PRO A 516 6.19 18.98 -18.10
CA PRO A 516 7.18 18.26 -17.28
C PRO A 516 6.57 17.30 -16.25
N ALA A 517 5.34 17.55 -15.81
CA ALA A 517 4.61 16.74 -14.84
C ALA A 517 4.30 15.31 -15.34
N LEU A 518 4.09 15.12 -16.65
CA LEU A 518 3.77 13.79 -17.23
C LEU A 518 4.99 12.87 -17.30
N ARG A 519 6.21 13.44 -17.31
CA ARG A 519 7.46 12.68 -17.41
C ARG A 519 7.73 11.76 -16.24
N ARG A 520 7.05 11.93 -15.11
CA ARG A 520 7.26 11.15 -13.88
C ARG A 520 6.20 10.08 -13.65
N LEU A 521 5.16 10.01 -14.48
CA LEU A 521 4.07 9.05 -14.28
C LEU A 521 4.51 7.63 -14.66
N PRO A 522 4.05 6.60 -13.91
CA PRO A 522 4.16 5.22 -14.34
C PRO A 522 3.50 5.01 -15.71
N VAL A 523 4.06 4.13 -16.53
CA VAL A 523 3.51 3.74 -17.82
C VAL A 523 3.11 2.28 -17.77
N TYR A 524 1.84 2.00 -18.09
CA TYR A 524 1.26 0.69 -17.91
C TYR A 524 0.69 0.15 -19.22
N TRP A 525 1.19 -1.00 -19.65
CA TRP A 525 0.75 -1.69 -20.86
C TRP A 525 -0.41 -2.65 -20.56
N SER A 526 -1.59 -2.29 -21.08
CA SER A 526 -2.85 -2.97 -20.83
C SER A 526 -3.28 -3.77 -22.05
N GLY A 527 -3.45 -5.09 -21.91
CA GLY A 527 -3.82 -5.97 -23.01
C GLY A 527 -5.31 -5.94 -23.38
N CYS A 528 -6.16 -5.40 -22.48
CA CYS A 528 -7.59 -5.21 -22.68
C CYS A 528 -8.13 -4.14 -21.71
N GLU A 529 -9.40 -3.77 -21.84
CA GLU A 529 -10.02 -2.67 -21.08
C GLU A 529 -10.07 -2.94 -19.56
N ARG A 530 -9.83 -4.18 -19.11
CA ARG A 530 -9.77 -4.53 -17.68
C ARG A 530 -8.55 -3.96 -16.95
N ARG A 531 -7.46 -3.63 -17.66
CA ARG A 531 -6.26 -2.99 -17.10
C ARG A 531 -5.73 -3.69 -15.83
N CYS A 532 -5.77 -5.02 -15.81
CA CYS A 532 -5.47 -5.79 -14.60
C CYS A 532 -4.07 -5.49 -14.09
N GLY A 533 -3.94 -5.07 -12.82
CA GLY A 533 -2.65 -4.80 -12.17
C GLY A 533 -2.06 -3.41 -12.42
N HIS A 534 -2.86 -2.48 -12.96
CA HIS A 534 -2.45 -1.08 -13.13
C HIS A 534 -2.01 -0.46 -11.78
N PRO A 535 -1.09 0.53 -11.80
CA PRO A 535 -0.66 1.22 -10.59
C PRO A 535 -1.80 2.05 -9.97
N HIS A 536 -1.68 2.34 -8.67
CA HIS A 536 -2.52 3.31 -7.99
C HIS A 536 -2.08 4.74 -8.34
N GLY A 537 -2.94 5.73 -8.12
CA GLY A 537 -2.65 7.12 -8.48
C GLY A 537 -2.87 7.40 -9.97
N ALA A 538 -2.18 8.41 -10.51
CA ALA A 538 -2.23 8.74 -11.94
C ALA A 538 -1.16 7.96 -12.72
N TRP A 539 -1.48 7.54 -13.96
CA TRP A 539 -0.54 6.82 -14.81
C TRP A 539 -0.83 7.02 -16.30
N VAL A 540 0.13 6.66 -17.15
CA VAL A 540 -0.04 6.59 -18.61
C VAL A 540 -0.47 5.18 -18.97
N ASP A 541 -1.68 5.02 -19.51
CA ASP A 541 -2.23 3.75 -19.98
C ASP A 541 -1.92 3.58 -21.47
N VAL A 542 -1.21 2.50 -21.80
CA VAL A 542 -0.90 2.05 -23.16
C VAL A 542 -1.79 0.82 -23.43
N LEU A 543 -3.01 1.08 -23.90
CA LEU A 543 -4.07 0.09 -24.05
C LEU A 543 -4.06 -0.52 -25.45
N ALA A 544 -3.97 -1.84 -25.53
CA ALA A 544 -4.16 -2.59 -26.77
C ALA A 544 -5.63 -2.49 -27.24
N THR A 545 -5.84 -2.06 -28.49
CA THR A 545 -7.12 -1.99 -29.20
C THR A 545 -7.04 -2.81 -30.50
N PRO A 546 -8.15 -3.04 -31.23
CA PRO A 546 -8.09 -3.68 -32.54
C PRO A 546 -7.19 -2.97 -33.56
N GLU A 547 -7.01 -1.65 -33.42
CA GLU A 547 -6.26 -0.79 -34.36
C GLU A 547 -4.81 -0.54 -33.94
N GLY A 548 -4.34 -1.10 -32.82
CA GLY A 548 -2.99 -0.88 -32.28
C GLY A 548 -3.03 -0.49 -30.80
N TYR A 549 -2.18 0.45 -30.39
CA TYR A 549 -2.14 0.95 -29.01
C TYR A 549 -2.74 2.35 -28.90
N ARG A 550 -3.65 2.53 -27.93
CA ARG A 550 -4.14 3.84 -27.50
C ARG A 550 -3.39 4.27 -26.25
N VAL A 551 -2.83 5.47 -26.28
CA VAL A 551 -2.16 6.09 -25.13
C VAL A 551 -3.08 7.13 -24.50
N SER A 552 -3.26 7.07 -23.19
CA SER A 552 -4.02 8.07 -22.43
C SER A 552 -3.47 8.25 -21.02
N VAL A 553 -3.61 9.44 -20.45
CA VAL A 553 -3.34 9.67 -19.02
C VAL A 553 -4.61 9.31 -18.24
N VAL A 554 -4.49 8.40 -17.29
CA VAL A 554 -5.55 8.06 -16.35
C VAL A 554 -5.26 8.76 -15.03
N GLN A 555 -6.23 9.54 -14.56
CA GLN A 555 -6.20 10.13 -13.22
C GLN A 555 -7.22 9.37 -12.35
N PRO A 556 -6.89 9.11 -11.06
CA PRO A 556 -7.88 8.58 -10.14
C PRO A 556 -8.99 9.62 -10.03
N GLN A 557 -10.25 9.19 -10.25
CA GLN A 557 -11.38 10.09 -10.05
C GLN A 557 -11.36 10.53 -8.58
N SER A 558 -11.25 11.83 -8.34
CA SER A 558 -11.72 12.41 -7.09
C SER A 558 -13.17 11.95 -6.93
N THR A 559 -13.51 11.44 -5.75
CA THR A 559 -14.89 11.18 -5.37
C THR A 559 -15.74 12.37 -5.87
N PRO A 560 -16.79 12.15 -6.69
CA PRO A 560 -17.62 13.26 -7.10
C PRO A 560 -18.06 13.96 -5.81
N ALA A 561 -17.84 15.27 -5.71
CA ALA A 561 -18.50 16.06 -4.68
C ALA A 561 -19.99 15.69 -4.73
N PRO A 562 -20.66 15.52 -3.56
CA PRO A 562 -22.07 15.21 -3.56
C PRO A 562 -22.77 16.22 -4.47
N HIS A 563 -23.50 15.71 -5.47
CA HIS A 563 -24.31 16.57 -6.31
C HIS A 563 -25.14 17.46 -5.38
N PRO A 564 -25.17 18.79 -5.58
CA PRO A 564 -26.06 19.63 -4.81
C PRO A 564 -27.45 19.03 -4.95
N ALA A 565 -28.10 18.78 -3.80
CA ALA A 565 -29.43 18.22 -3.75
C ALA A 565 -30.32 18.99 -4.75
N PRO A 566 -31.11 18.31 -5.60
CA PRO A 566 -32.05 19.00 -6.44
C PRO A 566 -32.92 19.88 -5.54
N ALA A 567 -33.00 21.18 -5.89
CA ALA A 567 -33.80 22.14 -5.16
C ALA A 567 -35.21 21.55 -4.93
N ALA A 568 -35.67 21.61 -3.68
CA ALA A 568 -37.00 21.14 -3.31
C ALA A 568 -38.03 21.71 -4.29
N PRO A 569 -38.96 20.90 -4.81
CA PRO A 569 -39.99 21.39 -5.70
C PRO A 569 -40.79 22.49 -4.98
N SER A 570 -40.83 23.67 -5.60
CA SER A 570 -41.66 24.79 -5.17
C SER A 570 -43.08 24.31 -4.92
N ALA A 571 -43.61 24.58 -3.73
CA ALA A 571 -44.97 24.25 -3.35
C ALA A 571 -45.94 24.85 -4.39
N ALA A 572 -46.68 23.98 -5.08
CA ALA A 572 -47.76 24.41 -5.95
C ALA A 572 -48.81 25.19 -5.12
N PRO A 573 -49.28 26.35 -5.61
CA PRO A 573 -50.30 27.12 -4.90
C PRO A 573 -51.62 26.36 -4.85
N CYS A 574 -52.20 26.32 -3.65
CA CYS A 574 -53.50 25.73 -3.35
C CYS A 574 -54.59 26.42 -4.20
N PRO A 575 -55.50 25.69 -4.87
CA PRO A 575 -56.57 26.30 -5.64
C PRO A 575 -57.60 26.95 -4.72
N THR A 576 -57.74 28.28 -4.80
CA THR A 576 -58.86 29.01 -4.22
C THR A 576 -60.12 28.79 -5.06
N THR A 577 -61.18 28.38 -4.39
CA THR A 577 -62.57 28.27 -4.86
C THR A 577 -63.09 29.54 -5.51
N SER A 578 -63.56 29.47 -6.76
CA SER A 578 -64.90 29.90 -7.25
C SER A 578 -65.05 29.57 -8.73
#